data_AF-A0A6N3DG96-F1
#
_entry.id   AF-A0A6N3DG96-F1
#
_cell.length_a   1.000
_cell.length_b   1.000
_cell.length_c   1.000
_cell.angle_alpha   90.00
_cell.angle_beta   90.00
_cell.angle_gamma   90.00
#
_symmetry.space_group_name_H-M   'P 1'
#
loop_
_entity.id
_entity.type
_entity.pdbx_description
1 polymer ?
#
loop_
_entity_poly.entity_id
_entity_poly.type
_entity_poly.pdbx_seq_one_letter_code
_entity_poly.pdbx_strand_id
1 'polypeptide(L)'
;MEKLIAFNKFDNEDAFLLGCNLVEKVKKENLKNIRIRIVLNQDIVFQYLMNGKKGDQWLNRKQNTVELFKLPTYQIWQENERSHCYQQYTNDERYVICGGA
;
A
#
# COMPACT_ATOMS: atom_id res chain seq x y z
N MET A 1 -17.94 0.80 -3.00
CA MET A 1 -17.14 2.03 -2.85
C MET A 1 -16.25 1.83 -1.64
N GLU A 2 -14.93 1.88 -1.83
CA GLU A 2 -13.97 1.80 -0.72
C GLU A 2 -14.22 3.00 0.21
N LYS A 3 -14.44 2.76 1.50
CA LYS A 3 -14.63 3.86 2.46
C LYS A 3 -13.25 4.41 2.78
N LEU A 4 -12.99 5.67 2.43
CA LEU A 4 -11.84 6.38 2.95
C LEU A 4 -11.90 6.36 4.47
N ILE A 5 -10.95 5.67 5.09
CA ILE A 5 -10.80 5.67 6.54
C ILE A 5 -10.04 6.96 6.88
N ALA A 6 -10.78 7.95 7.36
CA ALA A 6 -10.21 9.16 7.92
C ALA A 6 -10.05 8.98 9.43
N PHE A 7 -8.85 9.24 9.94
CA PHE A 7 -8.58 9.28 11.38
C PHE A 7 -8.58 10.73 11.84
N ASN A 8 -9.18 11.02 12.99
CA ASN A 8 -9.11 12.36 13.60
C ASN A 8 -7.68 12.71 14.05
N LYS A 9 -6.89 11.68 14.40
CA LYS A 9 -5.46 11.73 14.71
C LYS A 9 -4.85 10.42 14.27
N PHE A 10 -3.65 10.46 13.72
CA PHE A 10 -2.83 9.29 13.45
C PHE A 10 -1.36 9.69 13.58
N ASP A 11 -0.66 9.13 14.56
CA ASP A 11 0.76 9.38 14.82
C ASP A 11 1.64 8.12 14.66
N ASN A 12 2.91 8.23 15.05
CA ASN A 12 3.87 7.13 14.91
C ASN A 12 3.55 5.93 15.80
N GLU A 13 2.96 6.15 16.98
CA GLU A 13 2.55 5.07 17.88
C GLU A 13 1.35 4.33 17.29
N ASP A 14 0.37 5.08 16.76
CA ASP A 14 -0.77 4.50 16.03
C ASP A 14 -0.30 3.65 14.84
N ALA A 15 0.70 4.14 14.08
CA ALA A 15 1.29 3.41 12.96
C ALA A 15 1.96 2.10 13.40
N PHE A 16 2.73 2.14 14.50
CA PHE A 16 3.37 0.95 15.06
C PHE A 16 2.32 -0.09 15.50
N LEU A 17 1.32 0.32 16.26
CA LEU A 17 0.25 -0.55 16.74
C LEU A 17 -0.56 -1.14 15.58
N LEU A 18 -0.91 -0.33 14.58
CA LEU A 18 -1.58 -0.80 13.37
C LEU A 18 -0.75 -1.86 12.64
N GLY A 19 0.55 -1.60 12.46
CA GLY A 19 1.48 -2.53 11.84
C GLY A 19 1.53 -3.88 12.56
N CYS A 20 1.67 -3.86 13.89
CA CYS A 20 1.65 -5.06 14.73
C CYS A 20 0.32 -5.82 14.62
N ASN A 21 -0.81 -5.13 14.75
CA ASN A 21 -2.15 -5.73 14.66
C ASN A 21 -2.40 -6.42 13.31
N LEU A 22 -1.91 -5.84 12.21
CA LEU A 22 -2.01 -6.47 10.87
C LEU A 22 -1.21 -7.77 10.80
N VAL A 23 0.00 -7.80 11.38
CA VAL A 23 0.83 -9.01 11.43
C VAL A 23 0.18 -10.10 12.28
N GLU A 24 -0.36 -9.73 13.44
CA GLU A 24 -1.08 -10.64 14.32
C GLU A 24 -2.31 -11.23 13.64
N LYS A 25 -3.10 -10.40 12.96
CA LYS A 25 -4.27 -10.85 12.19
C LYS A 25 -3.88 -11.88 11.12
N VAL A 26 -2.84 -11.60 10.32
CA VAL A 26 -2.36 -12.52 9.28
C VAL A 26 -1.93 -13.86 9.87
N LYS A 27 -1.20 -13.85 11.00
CA LYS A 27 -0.77 -15.06 11.70
C LYS A 27 -1.97 -15.84 12.26
N LYS A 28 -2.87 -15.17 12.98
CA LYS A 28 -4.04 -15.76 13.64
C LYS A 28 -5.01 -16.41 12.65
N GLU A 29 -5.20 -15.77 11.50
CA GLU A 29 -6.12 -16.22 10.45
C GLU A 29 -5.44 -17.10 9.39
N ASN A 30 -4.15 -17.43 9.57
CA ASN A 30 -3.35 -18.22 8.62
C ASN A 30 -3.43 -17.71 7.17
N LEU A 31 -3.37 -16.38 7.01
CA LEU A 31 -3.42 -15.72 5.70
C LEU A 31 -2.05 -15.75 5.01
N LYS A 32 -2.05 -15.45 3.70
CA LYS A 32 -0.79 -15.31 2.95
C LYS A 32 0.10 -14.24 3.59
N ASN A 33 1.38 -14.56 3.76
CA ASN A 33 2.37 -13.62 4.29
C ASN A 33 2.36 -12.29 3.55
N ILE A 34 2.49 -11.19 4.29
CA ILE A 34 2.42 -9.83 3.75
C ILE A 34 3.73 -9.06 3.99
N ARG A 35 3.81 -7.93 3.30
CA ARG A 35 4.80 -6.89 3.50
C ARG A 35 4.02 -5.60 3.72
N ILE A 36 4.37 -4.86 4.76
CA ILE A 36 3.66 -3.65 5.19
C ILE A 36 4.64 -2.49 5.17
N ARG A 37 4.18 -1.34 4.70
CA ARG A 37 4.83 -0.04 4.89
C ARG A 37 3.76 0.98 5.22
N ILE A 38 4.01 1.79 6.25
CA ILE A 38 3.20 2.94 6.63
C ILE A 38 4.08 4.17 6.51
N VAL A 39 3.61 5.16 5.76
CA VAL A 39 4.31 6.42 5.49
C VAL A 39 3.48 7.57 6.04
N LEU A 40 4.09 8.41 6.87
CA LEU A 40 3.50 9.65 7.37
C LEU A 40 4.39 10.81 6.98
N ASN A 41 3.82 11.85 6.38
CA ASN A 41 4.57 13.04 5.94
C ASN A 41 5.83 12.72 5.12
N GLN A 42 5.78 11.69 4.27
CA GLN A 42 6.88 11.15 3.45
C GLN A 42 7.93 10.31 4.20
N ASP A 43 7.84 10.22 5.54
CA ASP A 43 8.71 9.36 6.33
C ASP A 43 8.11 7.95 6.50
N ILE A 44 8.94 6.93 6.30
CA ILE A 44 8.57 5.55 6.62
C ILE A 44 8.62 5.38 8.14
N VAL A 45 7.45 5.38 8.77
CA VAL A 45 7.31 5.24 10.23
C VAL A 45 7.15 3.79 10.67
N PHE A 46 6.77 2.89 9.75
CA PHE A 46 6.72 1.44 9.99
C PHE A 46 7.00 0.69 8.69
N GLN A 47 7.86 -0.33 8.74
CA GLN A 47 8.03 -1.29 7.65
C GLN A 47 8.32 -2.68 8.20
N TYR A 48 7.58 -3.68 7.69
CA TYR A 48 7.73 -5.06 8.12
C TYR A 48 7.62 -6.04 6.95
N LEU A 49 8.49 -7.05 6.97
CA LEU A 49 8.56 -8.11 5.97
C LEU A 49 8.39 -9.46 6.65
N MET A 50 7.28 -10.15 6.38
CA MET A 50 7.11 -11.52 6.84
C MET A 50 8.07 -12.49 6.12
N ASN A 51 8.51 -13.53 6.84
CA ASN A 51 9.37 -14.59 6.31
C ASN A 51 8.83 -15.18 5.01
N GLY A 52 9.73 -15.51 4.07
CA GLY A 52 9.37 -16.08 2.77
C GLY A 52 8.98 -15.07 1.68
N LYS A 53 8.88 -13.76 2.00
CA LYS A 53 8.76 -12.68 1.01
C LYS A 53 10.12 -12.02 0.78
N LYS A 54 10.38 -11.49 -0.42
CA LYS A 54 11.66 -10.84 -0.82
C LYS A 54 11.40 -9.58 -1.64
N GLY A 55 12.37 -8.66 -1.66
CA GLY A 55 12.39 -7.46 -2.50
C GLY A 55 11.37 -6.36 -2.13
N ASP A 56 11.77 -5.10 -2.17
CA ASP A 56 10.93 -3.93 -1.85
C ASP A 56 10.40 -3.17 -3.08
N GLN A 57 10.89 -3.50 -4.27
CA GLN A 57 10.50 -2.88 -5.54
C GLN A 57 8.98 -2.76 -5.69
N TRP A 58 8.24 -3.79 -5.30
CA TRP A 58 6.78 -3.77 -5.35
C TRP A 58 6.14 -2.72 -4.43
N LEU A 59 6.67 -2.53 -3.21
CA LEU A 59 6.20 -1.46 -2.34
C LEU A 59 6.59 -0.09 -2.86
N ASN A 60 7.82 0.06 -3.36
CA ASN A 60 8.31 1.32 -3.89
C ASN A 60 7.42 1.78 -5.06
N ARG A 61 7.09 0.86 -5.98
CA ARG A 61 6.19 1.13 -7.12
C ARG A 61 4.79 1.56 -6.67
N LYS A 62 4.23 0.87 -5.68
CA LYS A 62 2.92 1.22 -5.11
C LYS A 62 2.91 2.59 -4.44
N GLN A 63 3.92 2.86 -3.61
CA GLN A 63 4.08 4.15 -2.95
C GLN A 63 4.20 5.27 -3.97
N ASN A 64 5.06 5.10 -4.99
CA ASN A 64 5.21 6.08 -6.07
C ASN A 64 3.88 6.36 -6.80
N THR A 65 3.07 5.33 -7.05
CA THR A 65 1.73 5.51 -7.65
C THR A 65 0.82 6.34 -6.73
N VAL A 66 0.73 6.02 -5.43
CA VAL A 66 -0.08 6.80 -4.47
C VAL A 66 0.43 8.23 -4.37
N GLU A 67 1.74 8.44 -4.32
CA GLU A 67 2.33 9.76 -4.21
C GLU A 67 2.10 10.62 -5.44
N LEU A 68 2.10 10.02 -6.63
CA LEU A 68 1.85 10.71 -7.89
C LEU A 68 0.37 11.14 -8.02
N PHE A 69 -0.56 10.21 -7.77
CA PHE A 69 -1.97 10.43 -8.06
C PHE A 69 -2.80 10.88 -6.85
N LYS A 70 -2.26 10.75 -5.64
CA LYS A 70 -2.95 11.01 -4.37
C LYS A 70 -4.27 10.25 -4.23
N LEU A 71 -4.34 9.06 -4.84
CA LEU A 71 -5.50 8.17 -4.85
C LEU A 71 -5.11 6.76 -4.42
N PRO A 72 -6.02 5.98 -3.83
CA PRO A 72 -5.82 4.56 -3.60
C PRO A 72 -5.52 3.85 -4.92
N THR A 73 -4.51 2.99 -4.92
CA THR A 73 -4.07 2.27 -6.12
C THR A 73 -5.15 1.36 -6.71
N TYR A 74 -6.07 0.88 -5.87
CA TYR A 74 -7.23 0.10 -6.31
C TYR A 74 -8.24 0.93 -7.11
N GLN A 75 -8.43 2.21 -6.78
CA GLN A 75 -9.28 3.12 -7.55
C GLN A 75 -8.64 3.42 -8.92
N ILE A 76 -7.33 3.67 -8.94
CA ILE A 76 -6.57 3.91 -10.17
C ILE A 76 -6.66 2.68 -11.09
N TRP A 77 -6.50 1.48 -10.54
CA TRP A 77 -6.62 0.24 -11.29
C TRP A 77 -8.01 0.07 -11.90
N GLN A 78 -9.09 0.23 -11.13
CA GLN A 78 -10.46 0.13 -11.66
C GLN A 78 -10.74 1.13 -12.78
N GLU A 79 -10.30 2.37 -12.62
CA GLU A 79 -10.48 3.39 -13.66
C GLU A 79 -9.66 3.05 -14.91
N ASN A 80 -8.43 2.54 -14.74
CA ASN A 80 -7.61 2.11 -15.86
C ASN A 80 -8.23 0.93 -16.64
N GLU A 81 -8.85 -0.02 -15.96
CA GLU A 81 -9.57 -1.14 -16.61
C GLU A 81 -10.73 -0.63 -17.49
N ARG A 82 -11.32 0.52 -17.14
CA ARG A 82 -12.47 1.08 -17.84
C ARG A 82 -12.07 2.03 -18.97
N SER A 83 -11.07 2.89 -18.76
CA SER A 83 -10.75 4.00 -19.66
C SER A 83 -9.33 3.97 -20.22
N HIS A 84 -8.46 3.10 -19.73
CA HIS A 84 -7.04 3.00 -20.10
C HIS A 84 -6.24 4.31 -19.93
N CYS A 85 -6.73 5.27 -19.15
CA CYS A 85 -6.11 6.58 -19.00
C CYS A 85 -4.77 6.54 -18.24
N TYR A 86 -4.46 5.44 -17.54
CA TYR A 86 -3.20 5.21 -16.85
C TYR A 86 -2.28 4.20 -17.56
N GLN A 87 -2.62 3.75 -18.78
CA GLN A 87 -1.90 2.70 -19.49
C GLN A 87 -0.41 3.01 -19.69
N GLN A 88 -0.05 4.28 -19.88
CA GLN A 88 1.35 4.70 -20.00
C GLN A 88 2.21 4.35 -18.77
N TYR A 89 1.61 4.27 -17.58
CA TYR A 89 2.31 3.96 -16.33
C TYR A 89 2.49 2.45 -16.10
N THR A 90 1.86 1.58 -16.90
CA THR A 90 2.04 0.12 -16.77
C THR A 90 3.41 -0.34 -17.26
N ASN A 91 4.00 0.40 -18.21
CA ASN A 91 5.30 0.10 -18.82
C ASN A 91 6.47 0.79 -18.09
N ASP A 92 6.18 1.64 -17.11
CA ASP A 92 7.18 2.34 -16.32
C ASP A 92 7.51 1.52 -15.06
N GLU A 93 8.77 1.13 -14.90
CA GLU A 93 9.23 0.31 -13.77
C GLU A 93 9.11 1.01 -12.41
N ARG A 94 8.91 2.34 -12.40
CA ARG A 94 8.74 3.13 -11.18
C ARG A 94 7.33 3.08 -10.62
N TYR A 95 6.33 2.70 -11.40
CA TYR A 95 4.92 2.73 -11.01
C TYR A 95 4.27 1.37 -11.17
N VAL A 96 3.11 1.18 -10.56
CA VAL A 96 2.28 0.00 -10.80
C VAL A 96 0.79 0.35 -10.70
N ILE A 97 -0.01 -0.26 -11.56
CA ILE A 97 -1.46 -0.08 -11.64
C ILE A 97 -2.13 -1.37 -11.17
N CYS A 98 -2.34 -1.49 -9.85
CA CYS A 98 -3.01 -2.63 -9.20
C CYS A 98 -3.46 -2.22 -7.79
N GLY A 99 -4.27 -3.02 -7.09
CA GLY A 99 -4.68 -2.71 -5.71
C GLY A 99 -3.64 -2.97 -4.60
N GLY A 100 -3.97 -2.51 -3.39
CA GLY A 100 -3.26 -2.83 -2.15
C GLY A 100 -2.22 -1.80 -1.71
N ALA A 101 -2.48 -0.52 -1.98
CA ALA A 101 -1.86 0.67 -1.39
C ALA A 101 -2.81 1.85 -1.55
#